data_AF-A0A7C7UPL1-F1
#
_entry.id   AF-A0A7C7UPL1-F1
#
_cell.length_a   1.000
_cell.length_b   1.000
_cell.length_c   1.000
_cell.angle_alpha   90.00
_cell.angle_beta   90.00
_cell.angle_gamma   90.00
#
_symmetry.space_group_name_H-M   'P 1'
#
loop_
_entity.id
_entity.type
_entity.pdbx_description
1 polymer ?
#
loop_
_entity_poly.entity_id
_entity_poly.type
_entity_poly.pdbx_seq_one_letter_code
_entity_poly.pdbx_strand_id
1 'polypeptide(L)'
;QPLDKAKLLTIALLHDLPESVVSDLPTAAAAYFPPGAKQETETEVLSELLRYLPCAEQWHAWWQEFEDGTSAEGRLVRDADRLDILIQAHVYEQTTGNRWLDEFWPRSEVSSFEFAAAQALYEELRALREQRG
;
A
#
# COMPACT_ATOMS: atom_id res chain seq x y z
N GLN A 1 -18.28 -2.94 -11.03
CA GLN A 1 -18.06 -1.98 -12.14
C GLN A 1 -16.73 -2.31 -12.81
N PRO A 2 -16.55 -2.03 -14.10
CA PRO A 2 -15.22 -2.08 -14.69
C PRO A 2 -14.32 -1.03 -14.02
N LEU A 3 -13.08 -1.38 -13.73
CA LEU A 3 -12.08 -0.46 -13.19
C LEU A 3 -11.52 0.43 -14.31
N ASP A 4 -11.29 1.70 -14.00
CA ASP A 4 -10.50 2.58 -14.86
C ASP A 4 -9.01 2.26 -14.70
N LYS A 5 -8.43 1.65 -15.73
CA LYS A 5 -7.03 1.22 -15.72
C LYS A 5 -6.06 2.40 -15.65
N ALA A 6 -6.38 3.53 -16.27
CA ALA A 6 -5.48 4.69 -16.26
C ALA A 6 -5.42 5.28 -14.86
N LYS A 7 -6.58 5.43 -14.21
CA LYS A 7 -6.68 5.83 -12.81
C LYS A 7 -5.98 4.86 -11.88
N LEU A 8 -6.25 3.56 -12.02
CA LEU A 8 -5.63 2.50 -11.22
C LEU A 8 -4.10 2.55 -11.25
N LEU A 9 -3.53 2.57 -12.46
CA LEU A 9 -2.07 2.61 -12.62
C LEU A 9 -1.48 3.93 -12.13
N THR A 10 -2.21 5.04 -12.29
CA THR A 10 -1.78 6.34 -11.76
C THR A 10 -1.74 6.32 -10.24
N ILE A 11 -2.79 5.82 -9.58
CA ILE A 11 -2.81 5.68 -8.11
C ILE A 11 -1.65 4.79 -7.65
N ALA A 12 -1.42 3.64 -8.31
CA ALA A 12 -0.30 2.76 -7.99
C ALA A 12 1.06 3.46 -8.09
N LEU A 13 1.25 4.38 -9.05
CA LEU A 13 2.49 5.15 -9.18
C LEU A 13 2.61 6.28 -8.14
N LEU A 14 1.48 6.80 -7.64
CA LEU A 14 1.45 7.98 -6.78
C LEU A 14 1.37 7.67 -5.29
N HIS A 15 0.84 6.51 -4.87
CA HIS A 15 0.48 6.24 -3.48
C HIS A 15 1.61 6.58 -2.49
N ASP A 16 2.83 6.06 -2.74
CA ASP A 16 4.01 6.34 -1.91
C ASP A 16 4.97 7.38 -2.53
N LEU A 17 4.56 8.10 -3.57
CA LEU A 17 5.41 9.13 -4.18
C LEU A 17 5.90 10.20 -3.17
N PRO A 18 5.09 10.66 -2.19
CA PRO A 18 5.56 11.58 -1.16
C PRO A 18 6.76 11.06 -0.35
N GLU A 19 6.86 9.74 -0.16
CA GLU A 19 7.94 9.10 0.60
C GLU A 19 9.32 9.29 -0.06
N SER A 20 9.37 9.70 -1.34
CA SER A 20 10.60 10.14 -1.99
C SER A 20 11.24 11.39 -1.35
N VAL A 21 10.46 12.18 -0.62
CA VAL A 21 10.91 13.39 0.10
C VAL A 21 10.92 13.16 1.61
N VAL A 22 9.85 12.55 2.15
CA VAL A 22 9.71 12.36 3.61
C VAL A 22 10.40 11.11 4.15
N SER A 23 10.89 10.23 3.26
CA SER A 23 11.29 8.84 3.54
C SER A 23 10.10 7.97 3.96
N ASP A 24 10.21 6.66 3.75
CA ASP A 24 9.27 5.69 4.32
C ASP A 24 9.34 5.76 5.85
N LEU A 25 8.26 6.26 6.46
CA LEU A 25 8.11 6.39 7.90
C LEU A 25 7.42 5.13 8.45
N PRO A 26 8.13 4.28 9.21
CA PRO A 26 7.53 3.06 9.73
C PRO A 26 6.31 3.36 10.60
N THR A 27 5.27 2.52 10.51
CA THR A 27 4.03 2.66 11.29
C THR A 27 4.28 2.84 12.80
N ALA A 28 5.27 2.12 13.34
CA ALA A 28 5.67 2.24 14.74
C ALA A 28 6.22 3.65 15.08
N ALA A 29 6.94 4.29 14.15
CA ALA A 29 7.44 5.65 14.31
C ALA A 29 6.32 6.68 14.14
N ALA A 30 5.40 6.47 13.18
CA ALA A 30 4.25 7.34 12.92
C ALA A 30 3.36 7.54 14.17
N ALA A 31 3.26 6.54 15.05
CA ALA A 31 2.52 6.61 16.30
C ALA A 31 3.04 7.68 17.30
N TYR A 32 4.25 8.19 17.11
CA TYR A 32 4.84 9.23 17.96
C TYR A 32 4.66 10.66 17.39
N PHE A 33 4.02 10.80 16.23
CA PHE A 33 3.68 12.09 15.64
C PHE A 33 2.25 12.50 15.99
N PRO A 34 1.90 13.80 15.88
CA PRO A 34 0.50 14.22 16.02
C PRO A 34 -0.41 13.45 15.06
N PRO A 35 -1.63 13.09 15.47
CA PRO A 35 -2.59 12.42 14.57
C PRO A 35 -2.81 13.24 13.30
N GLY A 36 -2.72 12.60 12.14
CA GLY A 36 -2.86 13.25 10.83
C GLY A 36 -1.59 13.90 10.29
N ALA A 37 -0.53 14.10 11.10
CA ALA A 37 0.67 14.82 10.66
C ALA A 37 1.39 14.15 9.48
N LYS A 38 1.43 12.81 9.43
CA LYS A 38 1.97 12.06 8.27
C LYS A 38 1.20 12.44 7.01
N GLN A 39 -0.12 12.25 7.04
CA GLN A 39 -1.01 12.50 5.90
C GLN A 39 -0.97 13.97 5.44
N GLU A 40 -0.99 14.92 6.39
CA GLU A 40 -0.89 16.36 6.08
C GLU A 40 0.43 16.67 5.36
N THR A 41 1.55 16.17 5.89
CA THR A 41 2.88 16.37 5.29
C THR A 41 2.96 15.75 3.89
N GLU A 42 2.45 14.53 3.73
CA GLU A 42 2.47 13.83 2.43
C GLU A 42 1.59 14.51 1.39
N THR A 43 0.44 15.05 1.80
CA THR A 43 -0.44 15.86 0.93
C THR A 43 0.26 17.12 0.44
N GLU A 44 0.96 17.82 1.34
CA GLU A 44 1.76 19.00 0.98
C GLU A 44 2.88 18.64 0.00
N VAL A 45 3.65 17.60 0.30
CA VAL A 45 4.74 17.12 -0.56
C VAL A 45 4.22 16.70 -1.93
N LEU A 46 3.12 15.95 -2.00
CA LEU A 46 2.53 15.56 -3.28
C LEU A 46 2.14 16.79 -4.10
N SER A 47 1.51 17.78 -3.47
CA SER A 47 1.15 19.04 -4.12
C SER A 47 2.37 19.77 -4.67
N GLU A 48 3.50 19.74 -3.97
CA GLU A 48 4.76 20.31 -4.45
C GLU A 48 5.36 19.53 -5.62
N LEU A 49 5.39 18.19 -5.54
CA LEU A 49 5.92 17.31 -6.59
C LEU A 49 5.12 17.44 -7.90
N LEU A 50 3.80 17.61 -7.80
CA LEU A 50 2.91 17.68 -8.96
C LEU A 50 2.77 19.09 -9.54
N ARG A 51 3.21 20.16 -8.87
CA ARG A 51 2.81 21.55 -9.15
C ARG A 51 2.96 22.06 -10.58
N TYR A 52 3.87 21.50 -11.36
CA TYR A 52 4.13 21.90 -12.75
C TYR A 52 3.53 20.97 -13.79
N LEU A 53 2.84 19.91 -13.36
CA LEU A 53 2.21 18.95 -14.25
C LEU A 53 0.80 19.42 -14.63
N PRO A 54 0.40 19.31 -15.91
CA PRO A 54 -0.93 19.71 -16.35
C PRO A 54 -2.05 18.85 -15.74
N CYS A 55 -1.71 17.68 -15.22
CA CYS A 55 -2.62 16.72 -14.57
C CYS A 55 -2.63 16.82 -13.03
N ALA A 56 -1.95 17.81 -12.44
CA ALA A 56 -1.74 17.89 -10.98
C ALA A 56 -3.03 17.76 -10.17
N GLU A 57 -4.07 18.51 -10.52
CA GLU A 57 -5.35 18.50 -9.80
C GLU A 57 -6.02 17.12 -9.85
N GLN A 58 -6.06 16.49 -11.03
CA GLN A 58 -6.67 15.18 -11.20
C GLN A 58 -5.89 14.09 -10.44
N TRP A 59 -4.56 14.13 -10.50
CA TRP A 59 -3.70 13.15 -9.84
C TRP A 59 -3.75 13.29 -8.33
N HIS A 60 -3.79 14.52 -7.82
CA HIS A 60 -4.02 14.78 -6.40
C HIS A 60 -5.39 14.25 -5.97
N ALA A 61 -6.45 14.46 -6.77
CA ALA A 61 -7.78 13.93 -6.44
C ALA A 61 -7.79 12.40 -6.40
N TRP A 62 -7.14 11.73 -7.35
CA TRP A 62 -7.04 10.26 -7.35
C TRP A 62 -6.21 9.70 -6.19
N TRP A 63 -5.12 10.38 -5.82
CA TRP A 63 -4.34 10.02 -4.64
C TRP A 63 -5.16 10.19 -3.36
N GLN A 64 -5.93 11.27 -3.22
CA GLN A 64 -6.83 11.47 -2.07
C GLN A 64 -7.90 10.37 -1.98
N GLU A 65 -8.47 9.93 -3.10
CA GLU A 65 -9.42 8.83 -3.08
C GLU A 65 -8.80 7.50 -2.65
N PHE A 66 -7.51 7.29 -2.90
CA PHE A 66 -6.76 6.14 -2.37
C PHE A 66 -6.62 6.25 -0.86
N GLU A 67 -6.15 7.40 -0.36
CA GLU A 67 -6.03 7.68 1.07
C GLU A 67 -7.35 7.46 1.81
N ASP A 68 -8.44 8.00 1.27
CA ASP A 68 -9.77 7.90 1.86
C ASP A 68 -10.45 6.55 1.61
N GLY A 69 -9.89 5.70 0.74
CA GLY A 69 -10.48 4.41 0.33
C GLY A 69 -11.82 4.55 -0.40
N THR A 70 -12.08 5.68 -1.07
CA THR A 70 -13.40 5.96 -1.65
C THR A 70 -13.59 5.35 -3.04
N SER A 71 -12.50 5.11 -3.79
CA SER A 71 -12.56 4.53 -5.13
C SER A 71 -12.22 3.03 -5.15
N ALA A 72 -12.83 2.30 -6.08
CA ALA A 72 -12.51 0.88 -6.29
C ALA A 72 -11.07 0.69 -6.77
N GLU A 73 -10.56 1.63 -7.58
CA GLU A 73 -9.15 1.66 -8.00
C GLU A 73 -8.22 1.83 -6.81
N GLY A 74 -8.51 2.80 -5.92
CA GLY A 74 -7.71 3.03 -4.71
C GLY A 74 -7.70 1.82 -3.78
N ARG A 75 -8.87 1.20 -3.55
CA ARG A 75 -8.94 0.00 -2.71
C ARG A 75 -8.25 -1.21 -3.33
N LEU A 76 -8.24 -1.36 -4.66
CA LEU A 76 -7.45 -2.41 -5.32
C LEU A 76 -5.94 -2.15 -5.18
N VAL A 77 -5.49 -0.90 -5.30
CA VAL A 77 -4.07 -0.56 -5.05
C VAL A 77 -3.68 -0.87 -3.61
N ARG A 78 -4.57 -0.59 -2.65
CA ARG A 78 -4.34 -0.93 -1.24
C ARG A 78 -4.23 -2.44 -0.99
N ASP A 79 -5.05 -3.24 -1.65
CA ASP A 79 -4.93 -4.69 -1.65
C ASP A 79 -3.60 -5.15 -2.28
N ALA A 80 -3.17 -4.52 -3.37
CA ALA A 80 -1.92 -4.86 -4.07
C ALA A 80 -0.66 -4.49 -3.26
N ASP A 81 -0.62 -3.28 -2.70
CA ASP A 81 0.44 -2.79 -1.81
C ASP A 81 0.64 -3.75 -0.62
N ARG A 82 -0.47 -4.11 0.02
CA ARG A 82 -0.43 -5.07 1.13
C ARG A 82 0.05 -6.46 0.72
N LEU A 83 -0.30 -6.95 -0.48
CA LEU A 83 0.27 -8.20 -1.00
C LEU A 83 1.77 -8.08 -1.23
N ASP A 84 2.26 -6.94 -1.73
CA ASP A 84 3.68 -6.71 -1.98
C ASP A 84 4.52 -6.85 -0.70
N ILE A 85 4.06 -6.24 0.40
CA ILE A 85 4.70 -6.38 1.73
C ILE A 85 4.79 -7.86 2.15
N LEU A 86 3.71 -8.64 1.96
CA LEU A 86 3.68 -10.06 2.34
C LEU A 86 4.59 -10.92 1.46
N ILE A 87 4.61 -10.64 0.15
CA ILE A 87 5.51 -11.31 -0.80
C ILE A 87 6.95 -11.02 -0.41
N GLN A 88 7.27 -9.76 -0.12
CA GLN A 88 8.61 -9.35 0.29
C GLN A 88 9.03 -10.01 1.61
N ALA A 89 8.12 -10.07 2.60
CA ALA A 89 8.35 -10.79 3.85
C ALA A 89 8.67 -12.27 3.58
N HIS A 90 7.88 -12.95 2.75
CA HIS A 90 8.13 -14.34 2.36
C HIS A 90 9.49 -14.51 1.69
N VAL A 91 9.84 -13.64 0.74
CA VAL A 91 11.15 -13.66 0.07
C VAL A 91 12.29 -13.52 1.07
N TYR A 92 12.18 -12.61 2.04
CA TYR A 92 13.21 -12.45 3.08
C TYR A 92 13.32 -13.65 4.00
N GLU A 93 12.21 -14.29 4.38
CA GLU A 93 12.23 -15.54 5.15
C GLU A 93 13.02 -16.63 4.41
N GLN A 94 12.80 -16.76 3.10
CA GLN A 94 13.46 -17.78 2.27
C GLN A 94 14.93 -17.47 1.98
N THR A 95 15.27 -16.21 1.73
CA THR A 95 16.60 -15.82 1.22
C THR A 95 17.59 -15.46 2.32
N THR A 96 17.11 -14.98 3.47
CA THR A 96 17.96 -14.54 4.59
C THR A 96 17.82 -15.41 5.83
N GLY A 97 16.77 -16.23 5.90
CA GLY A 97 16.44 -17.01 7.10
C GLY A 97 15.84 -16.16 8.24
N ASN A 98 15.48 -14.89 7.99
CA ASN A 98 14.85 -14.04 8.98
C ASN A 98 13.50 -14.64 9.41
N ARG A 99 13.32 -14.88 10.71
CA ARG A 99 12.08 -15.42 11.31
C ARG A 99 11.27 -14.39 12.08
N TRP A 100 11.73 -13.14 12.13
CA TRP A 100 11.09 -12.04 12.88
C TRP A 100 10.14 -11.23 11.99
N LEU A 101 9.47 -11.89 11.05
CA LEU A 101 8.58 -11.25 10.07
C LEU A 101 7.11 -11.63 10.27
N ASP A 102 6.79 -12.40 11.32
CA ASP A 102 5.43 -12.81 11.67
C ASP A 102 4.48 -11.62 11.89
N GLU A 103 5.00 -10.45 12.24
CA GLU A 103 4.19 -9.25 12.46
C GLU A 103 3.53 -8.72 11.18
N PHE A 104 4.13 -8.96 10.01
CA PHE A 104 3.56 -8.56 8.72
C PHE A 104 2.39 -9.47 8.33
N TRP A 105 2.35 -10.69 8.86
CA TRP A 105 1.32 -11.66 8.54
C TRP A 105 0.08 -11.46 9.41
N PRO A 106 -1.12 -11.42 8.81
CA PRO A 106 -2.35 -11.27 9.57
C PRO A 106 -2.54 -12.41 10.57
N ARG A 107 -2.70 -12.08 11.86
CA ARG A 107 -2.90 -13.07 12.93
C ARG A 107 -4.30 -13.69 12.97
N SER A 108 -5.24 -13.20 12.18
CA SER A 108 -6.61 -13.71 12.12
C SER A 108 -7.10 -13.88 10.68
N GLU A 109 -8.08 -14.76 10.51
CA GLU A 109 -8.85 -14.97 9.28
C GLU A 109 -9.67 -13.73 8.83
N VAL A 110 -9.63 -12.64 9.62
CA VAL A 110 -10.42 -11.41 9.41
C VAL A 110 -9.68 -10.38 8.55
N SER A 111 -8.49 -10.71 8.08
CA SER A 111 -7.82 -9.96 7.02
C SER A 111 -8.40 -10.37 5.66
N SER A 112 -9.61 -9.92 5.35
CA SER A 112 -10.13 -10.04 3.99
C SER A 112 -9.48 -8.96 3.12
N PHE A 113 -8.77 -9.36 2.09
CA PHE A 113 -8.57 -8.49 0.94
C PHE A 113 -9.95 -8.17 0.35
N GLU A 114 -10.17 -6.93 -0.09
CA GLU A 114 -11.48 -6.54 -0.62
C GLU A 114 -11.78 -7.25 -1.94
N PHE A 115 -10.76 -7.47 -2.76
CA PHE A 115 -10.89 -8.11 -4.06
C PHE A 115 -10.60 -9.60 -3.96
N ALA A 116 -11.53 -10.42 -4.47
CA ALA A 116 -11.39 -11.88 -4.47
C ALA A 116 -10.10 -12.39 -5.13
N ALA A 117 -9.60 -11.68 -6.15
CA ALA A 117 -8.33 -12.00 -6.79
C ALA A 117 -7.14 -11.78 -5.83
N ALA A 118 -7.13 -10.68 -5.07
CA ALA A 118 -6.09 -10.42 -4.08
C ALA A 118 -6.18 -11.42 -2.91
N GLN A 119 -7.40 -11.74 -2.47
CA GLN A 119 -7.63 -12.78 -1.46
C GLN A 119 -7.08 -14.15 -1.89
N ALA A 120 -7.34 -14.57 -3.13
CA ALA A 120 -6.83 -15.83 -3.65
C ALA A 120 -5.30 -15.87 -3.73
N LEU A 121 -4.66 -14.76 -4.13
CA LEU A 121 -3.20 -14.65 -4.14
C LEU A 121 -2.60 -14.74 -2.73
N TYR A 122 -3.25 -14.11 -1.75
CA TYR A 122 -2.85 -14.20 -0.35
C TYR A 122 -2.94 -15.64 0.19
N GLU A 123 -4.03 -16.34 -0.10
CA GLU A 123 -4.23 -17.73 0.34
C GLU A 123 -3.16 -18.66 -0.24
N GLU A 124 -2.82 -18.50 -1.53
CA GLU A 124 -1.74 -19.24 -2.17
C GLU A 124 -0.38 -18.92 -1.52
N LEU A 125 -0.08 -17.63 -1.32
CA LEU A 125 1.17 -17.20 -0.69
C LEU A 125 1.31 -17.74 0.74
N ARG A 126 0.22 -17.78 1.51
CA ARG A 126 0.18 -18.37 2.85
C ARG A 126 0.45 -19.88 2.80
N ALA A 127 -0.18 -20.60 1.87
CA ALA A 127 0.05 -22.04 1.69
C ALA A 127 1.52 -22.33 1.36
N LEU A 128 2.15 -21.52 0.50
CA LEU A 128 3.58 -21.62 0.17
C LEU A 128 4.49 -21.42 1.38
N ARG A 129 4.14 -20.48 2.27
CA ARG A 129 4.88 -20.22 3.52
C ARG A 129 4.79 -21.39 4.50
N GLU A 130 3.59 -21.95 4.68
CA GLU A 130 3.34 -23.06 5.62
C GLU A 130 4.00 -24.38 5.18
N GLN A 131 4.15 -24.64 3.87
CA GLN A 131 4.78 -25.86 3.35
C GLN A 131 6.29 -25.95 3.64
N ARG A 132 6.95 -24.88 4.10
CA ARG A 132 8.40 -24.80 4.29
C ARG A 132 8.84 -24.36 5.69
N GLY A 133 7.90 -24.10 6.60
CA GLY A 133 8.15 -23.91 8.03
C GLY A 133 8.22 -25.26 8.75
#